data_AF-A0A2D8WYB0-F1
#
_entry.id   AF-A0A2D8WYB0-F1
#
_cell.length_a   1.000
_cell.length_b   1.000
_cell.length_c   1.000
_cell.angle_alpha   90.00
_cell.angle_beta   90.00
_cell.angle_gamma   90.00
#
_symmetry.space_group_name_H-M   'P 1'
#
loop_
_entity.id
_entity.type
_entity.pdbx_description
1 polymer ?
#
loop_
_entity_poly.entity_id
_entity_poly.type
_entity_poly.pdbx_seq_one_letter_code
_entity_poly.pdbx_strand_id
1 'polypeptide(L)' 'MTILGDVFRELFGMFVADLRLTLSVLGGVLLVAILMNSAVLGPVAAGFVLALGCVLILVETVLRETRRGK' A
#
# COMPACT_ATOMS: atom_id res chain seq x y z
N MET A 1 -6.11 28.06 -17.81
CA MET A 1 -7.49 27.58 -17.60
C MET A 1 -7.86 26.70 -18.77
N THR A 2 -7.49 25.43 -18.70
CA THR A 2 -8.07 24.39 -19.57
C THR A 2 -8.49 23.28 -18.62
N ILE A 3 -9.78 22.98 -18.60
CA ILE A 3 -10.37 21.91 -17.76
C ILE A 3 -9.59 20.59 -17.93
N LEU A 4 -9.08 20.33 -19.14
CA LEU A 4 -8.21 19.19 -19.42
C LEU A 4 -6.94 19.17 -18.55
N GLY A 5 -6.31 20.32 -18.32
CA GLY A 5 -5.09 20.41 -17.52
C GLY A 5 -5.33 20.12 -16.04
N ASP A 6 -6.47 20.55 -15.48
CA ASP A 6 -6.85 20.23 -14.11
C ASP A 6 -7.22 18.76 -13.96
N VAL A 7 -8.02 18.19 -14.88
CA VAL A 7 -8.39 16.78 -14.83
C VAL A 7 -7.16 15.86 -14.93
N PHE A 8 -6.19 16.17 -15.80
CA PHE A 8 -4.94 15.41 -15.86
C PHE A 8 -4.14 15.51 -14.57
N ARG A 9 -4.10 16.69 -13.94
CA ARG A 9 -3.39 16.89 -12.69
C ARG A 9 -4.06 16.16 -11.52
N GLU A 10 -5.39 16.17 -11.47
CA GLU A 10 -6.19 15.42 -10.49
C GLU A 10 -5.99 13.91 -10.66
N LEU A 11 -6.05 13.43 -11.90
CA LEU A 11 -5.90 12.01 -12.24
C LEU A 11 -4.48 11.52 -11.93
N PHE A 12 -3.46 12.33 -12.23
CA PHE A 12 -2.07 12.04 -11.82
C PHE A 12 -1.92 12.09 -10.29
N GLY A 13 -2.58 13.01 -9.60
CA GLY A 13 -2.56 13.09 -8.14
C GLY A 13 -3.12 11.80 -7.50
N MET A 14 -4.24 11.32 -8.02
CA MET A 14 -4.90 10.10 -7.57
C MET A 14 -4.07 8.85 -7.92
N PHE A 15 -3.53 8.76 -9.14
CA PHE A 15 -2.65 7.65 -9.56
C PHE A 15 -1.33 7.61 -8.79
N VAL A 16 -0.73 8.74 -8.45
CA VAL A 16 0.51 8.78 -7.67
C VAL A 16 0.27 8.35 -6.22
N ALA A 17 -0.89 8.70 -5.65
CA ALA A 17 -1.31 8.19 -4.36
C ALA A 17 -1.51 6.67 -4.40
N ASP A 18 -2.20 6.17 -5.42
CA ASP A 18 -2.49 4.75 -5.64
C ASP A 18 -1.21 3.92 -5.93
N LEU A 19 -0.27 4.49 -6.71
CA LEU A 19 1.04 3.89 -6.97
C LEU A 19 1.87 3.78 -5.69
N ARG A 20 1.84 4.80 -4.81
CA ARG A 20 2.52 4.76 -3.51
C ARG A 20 1.91 3.70 -2.59
N LEU A 21 0.59 3.58 -2.58
CA LEU A 21 -0.13 2.49 -1.89
C LEU A 21 0.37 1.13 -2.37
N THR A 22 0.34 0.95 -3.68
CA THR A 22 0.72 -0.30 -4.34
C THR A 22 2.18 -0.66 -4.02
N LEU A 23 3.08 0.33 -4.00
CA LEU A 23 4.48 0.14 -3.68
C LEU A 23 4.69 -0.20 -2.20
N SER A 24 3.89 0.37 -1.29
CA SER A 24 3.87 -0.03 0.13
C SER A 24 3.37 -1.45 0.33
N VAL A 25 2.28 -1.85 -0.34
CA VAL A 25 1.78 -3.24 -0.31
C VAL A 25 2.82 -4.19 -0.87
N LEU A 26 3.40 -3.87 -2.03
CA LEU A 26 4.44 -4.67 -2.66
C LEU A 26 5.67 -4.83 -1.76
N GLY A 27 6.08 -3.77 -1.07
CA GLY A 27 7.15 -3.82 -0.06
C GLY A 27 6.81 -4.74 1.10
N GLY A 28 5.58 -4.67 1.63
CA GLY A 28 5.11 -5.56 2.69
C GLY A 28 5.10 -7.03 2.27
N VAL A 29 4.60 -7.31 1.06
CA VAL A 29 4.61 -8.67 0.47
C VAL A 29 6.03 -9.18 0.31
N LEU A 30 6.95 -8.35 -0.20
CA LEU A 30 8.36 -8.73 -0.37
C LEU A 30 9.02 -9.04 0.98
N LEU A 31 8.73 -8.26 2.01
CA LEU A 31 9.26 -8.46 3.36
C LEU A 31 8.79 -9.79 3.95
N VAL A 32 7.50 -10.11 3.82
CA VAL A 32 6.98 -11.41 4.29
C VAL A 32 7.53 -12.57 3.44
N ALA A 33 7.71 -12.39 2.13
CA ALA A 33 8.31 -13.40 1.27
C ALA A 33 9.77 -13.72 1.69
N ILE A 34 10.56 -12.69 2.02
CA ILE A 34 11.93 -12.87 2.55
C ILE A 34 11.90 -13.57 3.91
N LEU A 35 10.95 -13.20 4.78
CA LEU A 35 10.80 -13.79 6.12
C LEU A 35 10.37 -15.26 6.07
N MET A 36 9.56 -15.62 5.06
CA MET A 36 9.14 -16.98 4.78
C MET A 36 10.29 -17.81 4.19
N ASN A 37 11.11 -17.22 3.31
CA ASN A 37 12.30 -17.87 2.75
C ASN A 37 13.39 -18.15 3.79
N SER A 38 13.45 -17.37 4.88
CA SER A 38 14.40 -17.59 5.98
C SER A 38 13.95 -18.66 6.99
N ALA A 39 12.85 -19.38 6.69
CA ALA A 39 12.30 -20.49 7.49
C ALA A 39 11.99 -20.14 8.96
N VAL A 40 11.88 -18.85 9.29
CA VAL A 40 11.63 -18.34 10.65
C VAL A 40 10.17 -18.57 11.06
N LEU A 41 9.25 -18.60 10.10
CA LEU A 41 7.82 -18.82 10.34
C LEU A 41 7.29 -19.99 9.50
N GLY A 42 6.47 -20.84 10.14
CA GLY A 42 5.73 -21.88 9.43
C GLY A 42 4.73 -21.28 8.41
N PRO A 43 4.35 -22.02 7.35
CA PRO A 43 3.55 -21.49 6.22
C PRO A 43 2.24 -20.81 6.64
N VAL A 44 1.56 -21.38 7.65
CA VAL A 44 0.29 -20.84 8.18
C VAL A 44 0.52 -19.53 8.94
N ALA A 45 1.60 -19.45 9.72
CA ALA A 45 1.95 -18.25 10.47
C ALA A 45 2.39 -17.12 9.52
N ALA A 46 3.18 -17.44 8.49
CA ALA A 46 3.56 -16.48 7.46
C ALA A 46 2.33 -15.92 6.71
N GLY A 47 1.35 -16.76 6.40
CA GLY A 47 0.07 -16.33 5.81
C GLY A 47 -0.71 -15.36 6.71
N PHE A 48 -0.78 -15.63 8.02
CA PHE A 48 -1.42 -14.73 8.97
C PHE A 48 -0.70 -13.38 9.10
N VAL A 49 0.63 -13.38 9.11
CA VAL A 49 1.43 -12.15 9.12
C VAL A 49 1.21 -11.35 7.84
N LEU A 50 1.13 -12.00 6.68
CA LEU A 50 0.79 -11.36 5.40
C LEU A 50 -0.59 -10.72 5.42
N ALA A 51 -1.60 -11.47 5.89
CA ALA A 51 -2.97 -10.97 5.97
C ALA A 51 -3.07 -9.75 6.90
N LEU A 52 -2.49 -9.83 8.10
CA LEU A 52 -2.45 -8.70 9.04
C LEU A 52 -1.64 -7.52 8.49
N GLY A 53 -0.51 -7.78 7.83
CA GLY A 53 0.30 -6.77 7.17
C GLY A 53 -0.48 -6.01 6.09
N CYS A 54 -1.21 -6.72 5.22
CA CYS A 54 -2.07 -6.10 4.22
C CYS A 54 -3.17 -5.24 4.84
N VAL A 55 -3.82 -5.71 5.91
CA VAL A 55 -4.85 -4.92 6.62
C VAL A 55 -4.25 -3.68 7.25
N LEU A 56 -3.09 -3.77 7.88
CA LEU A 56 -2.40 -2.62 8.46
C LEU A 56 -2.01 -1.59 7.40
N ILE A 57 -1.48 -2.03 6.25
CA ILE A 57 -1.13 -1.14 5.15
C ILE A 57 -2.39 -0.43 4.61
N LEU A 58 -3.51 -1.15 4.48
CA LEU A 58 -4.80 -0.55 4.11
C LEU A 58 -5.26 0.50 5.14
N VAL A 59 -5.16 0.20 6.43
CA VAL A 59 -5.56 1.14 7.49
C VAL A 59 -4.67 2.38 7.50
N GLU A 60 -3.34 2.22 7.42
CA GLU A 60 -2.40 3.35 7.35
C GLU A 60 -2.67 4.22 6.13
N THR A 61 -2.98 3.61 4.99
CA THR A 61 -3.22 4.35 3.76
C THR A 61 -4.54 5.11 3.79
N VAL A 62 -5.60 4.51 4.31
CA VAL A 62 -6.89 5.20 4.57
C VAL A 62 -6.71 6.34 5.58
N LEU A 63 -6.00 6.11 6.69
CA LEU A 63 -5.75 7.14 7.70
C LEU A 63 -4.90 8.28 7.14
N ARG A 64 -3.89 7.97 6.33
CA ARG A 64 -2.99 8.97 5.76
C ARG A 64 -3.69 9.84 4.73
N GLU A 65 -4.59 9.27 3.94
CA GLU A 65 -5.40 10.02 2.98
C GLU A 65 -6.42 10.90 3.69
N THR A 66 -7.03 10.40 4.77
CA THR A 66 -7.89 11.20 5.66
C THR A 66 -7.11 12.36 6.31
N ARG A 67 -5.84 12.15 6.66
CA ARG A 67 -4.98 13.17 7.30
C ARG A 67 -4.46 14.22 6.32
N ARG A 68 -4.40 13.92 5.03
CA ARG A 68 -3.99 14.82 3.94
C ARG A 68 -5.13 15.71 3.42
N GLY A 69 -6.38 15.33 3.70
CA GLY A 69 -7.58 16.06 3.32
C GLY A 69 -8.02 17.18 4.29
N LYS A 70 -7.17 17.60 5.23
CA LYS A 70 -7.41 18.76 6.10
C LYS A 70 -6.34 19.82 5.88
#